data_AF-A0A2J6RDB9-F1
#
_entry.id   AF-A0A2J6RDB9-F1
#
_cell.length_a   1.000
_cell.length_b   1.000
_cell.length_c   1.000
_cell.angle_alpha   90.00
_cell.angle_beta   90.00
_cell.angle_gamma   90.00
#
_symmetry.space_group_name_H-M   'P 1'
#
loop_
_entity.id
_entity.type
_entity.pdbx_description
1 polymer ?
#
loop_
_entity_poly.entity_id
_entity_poly.type
_entity_poly.pdbx_seq_one_letter_code
_entity_poly.pdbx_strand_id
1 'polypeptide(L)'
;MAETIPINKLSLSTEQQDSDQLIEYLREHYNMPREEWWTSVDNAFQHLRTLLECHPDEVCDEENDPENISAQAARADALPLVSVLPSGSHAIRLTATNEDLQCVAFGTISDDLYIDVFWEAVSRVQDKGGKFVVYKIESGAFWFNFEGHNFQLLYVRCEDLVRSCPEILNVSDKIVQESDSHTQRIVEAIKRDTRLRAYFSKRDYTLSYYYFRALSIVRGRYTPNPSLNSPRTLNFQKLIKMIEFEWRLDVKVLQDTAAESVHSNLQMTSYVQVDLIYWGGSELACGKWLAMIERRLSKLKDRLESTVPRPDEVCLYPHRLLDLERDGRDSEGGYWAGCYILGLRRNAESDSDRRVVNAWNLQVVADTVIPKEDCSVKTVYITANEFNDKNLIICPRNWPRPELPVDREKNHMIKQEEGLDRPKKATKQQKNKENISNKEIGSKEHSKGLRTAKAVLSRLKHDPSFRIDEFKVGYEDRHTDVIQEKAVAAWVRETTDDLFIPEHRIVWFKRCLADGEDVVVWDRALRIDKIFREGLN
;
A
#
# COMPACT_ATOMS: atom_id res chain seq x y z
N MET A 1 -11.30 -62.19 28.75
CA MET A 1 -10.22 -61.65 27.89
C MET A 1 -10.81 -61.51 26.49
N ALA A 2 -11.07 -60.35 25.90
CA ALA A 2 -10.88 -58.96 26.28
C ALA A 2 -12.07 -58.16 25.69
N GLU A 3 -12.65 -57.25 26.46
CA GLU A 3 -13.64 -56.29 25.98
C GLU A 3 -12.91 -55.18 25.19
N THR A 4 -13.27 -55.05 23.92
CA THR A 4 -12.90 -53.90 23.08
C THR A 4 -13.68 -52.67 23.52
N ILE A 5 -12.96 -51.68 24.05
CA ILE A 5 -13.43 -50.33 24.34
C ILE A 5 -13.82 -49.64 23.03
N PRO A 6 -15.05 -49.10 22.87
CA PRO A 6 -15.38 -48.28 21.73
C PRO A 6 -14.76 -46.89 21.89
N ILE A 7 -14.02 -46.47 20.85
CA ILE A 7 -13.47 -45.13 20.70
C ILE A 7 -14.64 -44.15 20.59
N ASN A 8 -14.99 -43.47 21.69
CA ASN A 8 -15.86 -42.32 21.66
C ASN A 8 -15.17 -41.21 20.85
N LYS A 9 -15.75 -40.87 19.69
CA LYS A 9 -15.50 -39.60 19.02
C LYS A 9 -15.79 -38.50 20.05
N LEU A 10 -14.76 -37.78 20.48
CA LEU A 10 -14.92 -36.55 21.25
C LEU A 10 -15.71 -35.55 20.39
N SER A 11 -17.02 -35.43 20.64
CA SER A 11 -17.82 -34.31 20.18
C SER A 11 -17.36 -33.05 20.94
N LEU A 12 -16.95 -32.01 20.20
CA LEU A 12 -16.63 -30.68 20.75
C LEU A 12 -17.84 -30.14 21.53
N SER A 13 -17.62 -29.36 22.59
CA SER A 13 -18.69 -28.69 23.32
C SER A 13 -19.34 -27.59 22.45
N THR A 14 -20.62 -27.28 22.68
CA THR A 14 -21.38 -26.27 21.92
C THR A 14 -20.69 -24.91 21.90
N GLU A 15 -20.10 -24.47 23.03
CA GLU A 15 -19.35 -23.21 23.12
C GLU A 15 -18.08 -23.20 22.27
N GLN A 16 -17.39 -24.34 22.16
CA GLN A 16 -16.20 -24.49 21.32
C GLN A 16 -16.58 -24.42 19.84
N GLN A 17 -17.70 -25.04 19.47
CA GLN A 17 -18.24 -25.03 18.11
C GLN A 17 -18.68 -23.62 17.69
N ASP A 18 -19.30 -22.86 18.59
CA ASP A 18 -19.69 -21.46 18.35
C ASP A 18 -18.44 -20.54 18.19
N SER A 19 -17.39 -20.78 18.97
CA SER A 19 -16.10 -20.07 18.87
C SER A 19 -15.39 -20.33 17.54
N ASP A 20 -15.33 -21.58 17.09
CA ASP A 20 -14.70 -21.95 15.82
C ASP A 20 -15.46 -21.36 14.63
N GLN A 21 -16.80 -21.37 14.66
CA GLN A 21 -17.62 -20.72 13.64
C GLN A 21 -17.37 -19.21 13.56
N LEU A 22 -17.25 -18.55 14.71
CA LEU A 22 -16.91 -17.12 14.76
C LEU A 22 -15.53 -16.84 14.17
N ILE A 23 -14.53 -17.67 14.48
CA ILE A 23 -13.17 -17.51 13.95
C ILE A 23 -13.17 -17.60 12.42
N GLU A 24 -13.83 -18.61 11.83
CA GLU A 24 -13.89 -18.72 10.37
C GLU A 24 -14.62 -17.52 9.75
N TYR A 25 -15.74 -17.08 10.35
CA TYR A 25 -16.45 -15.89 9.89
C TYR A 25 -15.56 -14.63 9.92
N LEU A 26 -14.76 -14.44 10.99
CA LEU A 26 -13.82 -13.32 11.10
C LEU A 26 -12.65 -13.42 10.11
N ARG A 27 -12.19 -14.62 9.79
CA ARG A 27 -11.16 -14.87 8.79
C ARG A 27 -11.65 -14.52 7.39
N GLU A 28 -12.84 -15.00 7.02
CA GLU A 28 -13.42 -14.81 5.69
C GLU A 28 -13.82 -13.36 5.42
N HIS A 29 -14.42 -12.67 6.41
CA HIS A 29 -15.03 -11.36 6.17
C HIS A 29 -14.26 -10.18 6.77
N TYR A 30 -13.41 -10.40 7.77
CA TYR A 30 -12.79 -9.31 8.55
C TYR A 30 -11.27 -9.38 8.63
N ASN A 31 -10.63 -10.19 7.78
CA ASN A 31 -9.17 -10.26 7.62
C ASN A 31 -8.45 -10.69 8.91
N MET A 32 -9.09 -11.53 9.74
CA MET A 32 -8.43 -12.16 10.88
C MET A 32 -7.36 -13.14 10.35
N PRO A 33 -6.08 -12.99 10.72
CA PRO A 33 -5.04 -13.88 10.21
C PRO A 33 -5.13 -15.31 10.74
N ARG A 34 -4.56 -16.24 9.97
CA ARG A 34 -4.24 -17.60 10.40
C ARG A 34 -2.86 -17.64 11.06
N GLU A 35 -2.60 -18.69 11.83
CA GLU A 35 -1.29 -18.86 12.47
C GLU A 35 -0.15 -19.01 11.44
N GLU A 36 -0.42 -19.70 10.34
CA GLU A 36 0.50 -19.84 9.19
C GLU A 36 0.91 -18.49 8.60
N TRP A 37 -0.04 -17.54 8.53
CA TRP A 37 0.24 -16.19 8.06
C TRP A 37 1.20 -15.48 9.00
N TRP A 38 1.00 -15.59 10.32
CA TRP A 38 1.92 -15.02 11.31
C TRP A 38 3.30 -15.67 11.28
N THR A 39 3.41 -16.98 11.10
CA THR A 39 4.70 -17.65 10.90
C THR A 39 5.43 -17.09 9.67
N SER A 40 4.70 -16.85 8.57
CA SER A 40 5.26 -16.21 7.38
C SER A 40 5.68 -14.76 7.63
N VAL A 41 4.90 -13.99 8.39
CA VAL A 41 5.25 -12.62 8.81
C VAL A 41 6.49 -12.60 9.69
N ASP A 42 6.58 -13.50 10.67
CA ASP A 42 7.73 -13.60 11.58
C ASP A 42 9.00 -13.91 10.78
N ASN A 43 8.95 -14.82 9.80
CA ASN A 43 10.07 -15.12 8.91
C ASN A 43 10.47 -13.93 8.03
N ALA A 44 9.49 -13.28 7.38
CA ALA A 44 9.74 -12.12 6.53
C ALA A 44 10.31 -10.95 7.34
N PHE A 45 9.81 -10.73 8.55
CA PHE A 45 10.32 -9.70 9.43
C PHE A 45 11.75 -9.99 9.90
N GLN A 46 12.10 -11.23 10.24
CA GLN A 46 13.49 -11.58 10.58
C GLN A 46 14.44 -11.40 9.41
N HIS A 47 14.02 -11.77 8.19
CA HIS A 47 14.82 -11.51 7.00
C HIS A 47 14.98 -9.99 6.75
N LEU A 48 13.90 -9.22 6.89
CA LEU A 48 13.97 -7.76 6.82
C LEU A 48 14.95 -7.16 7.84
N ARG A 49 14.96 -7.67 9.08
CA ARG A 49 15.93 -7.26 10.11
C ARG A 49 17.36 -7.53 9.65
N THR A 50 17.65 -8.74 9.18
CA THR A 50 19.01 -9.09 8.71
C THR A 50 19.48 -8.24 7.52
N LEU A 51 18.56 -7.67 6.73
CA LEU A 51 18.91 -6.81 5.60
C LEU A 51 19.16 -5.35 6.01
N LEU A 52 18.47 -4.87 7.05
CA LEU A 52 18.48 -3.46 7.45
C LEU A 52 19.35 -3.19 8.69
N GLU A 53 19.56 -4.19 9.55
CA GLU A 53 20.43 -4.08 10.72
C GLU A 53 21.88 -4.24 10.27
N CYS A 54 22.66 -3.16 10.31
CA CYS A 54 24.11 -3.23 10.17
C CYS A 54 24.71 -3.67 11.50
N HIS A 55 25.26 -4.89 11.56
CA HIS A 55 26.01 -5.36 12.72
C HIS A 55 27.53 -5.24 12.48
N PRO A 56 28.31 -4.84 13.51
CA PRO A 56 29.77 -4.73 13.42
C PRO A 56 30.49 -6.03 13.03
N ASP A 57 29.84 -7.18 13.19
CA ASP A 57 30.43 -8.50 12.99
C ASP A 57 30.77 -8.80 11.51
N GLU A 58 30.24 -8.06 10.55
CA GLU A 58 30.57 -8.24 9.11
C GLU A 58 31.91 -7.61 8.69
N VAL A 59 32.59 -6.85 9.55
CA VAL A 59 33.82 -6.09 9.20
C VAL A 59 35.10 -6.62 9.90
N CYS A 60 34.99 -7.62 10.77
CA CYS A 60 36.11 -8.05 11.64
C CYS A 60 36.73 -9.38 11.23
N ASP A 61 37.26 -9.49 10.01
CA ASP A 61 38.11 -10.63 9.58
C ASP A 61 39.60 -10.23 9.38
N GLU A 62 40.02 -9.04 9.81
CA GLU A 62 41.43 -8.64 9.76
C GLU A 62 42.11 -8.79 11.13
N GLU A 63 42.97 -9.82 11.20
CA GLU A 63 44.04 -10.11 12.17
C GLU A 63 43.98 -9.41 13.55
N ASN A 64 43.71 -10.23 14.58
CA ASN A 64 43.77 -9.86 15.99
C ASN A 64 45.19 -9.42 16.41
N ASP A 65 45.54 -8.15 16.21
CA ASP A 65 46.75 -7.53 16.73
C ASP A 65 46.46 -6.81 18.07
N PRO A 66 47.00 -7.29 19.22
CA PRO A 66 46.67 -6.78 20.56
C PRO A 66 47.11 -5.33 20.84
N GLU A 67 47.89 -4.69 19.97
CA GLU A 67 48.25 -3.26 20.12
C GLU A 67 47.21 -2.29 19.54
N ASN A 68 46.20 -2.77 18.80
CA ASN A 68 45.26 -1.92 18.05
C ASN A 68 43.85 -1.80 18.67
N ILE A 69 43.67 -2.28 19.90
CA ILE A 69 42.37 -2.36 20.60
C ILE A 69 41.69 -0.99 20.69
N SER A 70 42.45 0.09 20.89
CA SER A 70 41.88 1.45 20.95
C SER A 70 41.38 1.96 19.61
N ALA A 71 42.04 1.61 18.49
CA ALA A 71 41.62 2.01 17.16
C ALA A 71 40.48 1.12 16.65
N GLN A 72 40.50 -0.17 16.99
CA GLN A 72 39.40 -1.10 16.72
C GLN A 72 38.15 -0.71 17.52
N ALA A 73 38.29 -0.34 18.80
CA ALA A 73 37.17 0.18 19.59
C ALA A 73 36.61 1.49 19.02
N ALA A 74 37.49 2.42 18.61
CA ALA A 74 37.05 3.67 17.97
C ALA A 74 36.40 3.45 16.59
N ARG A 75 36.83 2.42 15.84
CA ARG A 75 36.21 2.02 14.56
C ARG A 75 34.87 1.34 14.77
N ALA A 76 34.74 0.45 15.75
CA ALA A 76 33.48 -0.19 16.12
C ALA A 76 32.45 0.85 16.58
N ASP A 77 32.89 1.87 17.32
CA ASP A 77 32.07 3.01 17.73
C ASP A 77 31.77 3.98 16.55
N ALA A 78 32.41 3.85 15.39
CA ALA A 78 32.12 4.68 14.22
C ALA A 78 31.14 4.03 13.23
N LEU A 79 30.78 2.76 13.42
CA LEU A 79 29.93 2.04 12.48
C LEU A 79 28.45 2.45 12.59
N PRO A 80 27.73 2.55 11.45
CA PRO A 80 26.28 2.69 11.45
C PRO A 80 25.63 1.54 12.21
N LEU A 81 24.84 1.87 13.23
CA LEU A 81 24.03 0.90 13.96
C LEU A 81 22.57 1.18 13.64
N VAL A 82 21.85 0.14 13.27
CA VAL A 82 20.40 0.17 13.04
C VAL A 82 19.80 -1.05 13.75
N SER A 83 18.74 -0.82 14.52
CA SER A 83 17.95 -1.86 15.18
C SER A 83 16.48 -1.71 14.80
N VAL A 84 15.87 -2.79 14.30
CA VAL A 84 14.50 -2.79 13.79
C VAL A 84 13.59 -3.61 14.70
N LEU A 85 12.54 -2.98 15.21
CA LEU A 85 11.60 -3.57 16.17
C LEU A 85 10.16 -3.52 15.65
N PRO A 86 9.34 -4.55 15.92
CA PRO A 86 7.91 -4.47 15.65
C PRO A 86 7.26 -3.48 16.61
N SER A 87 6.19 -2.82 16.18
CA SER A 87 5.43 -1.88 17.02
C SER A 87 3.91 -2.02 16.83
N GLY A 88 3.13 -1.43 17.72
CA GLY A 88 1.67 -1.36 17.57
C GLY A 88 1.01 -2.74 17.51
N SER A 89 0.08 -2.90 16.55
CA SER A 89 -0.66 -4.16 16.35
C SER A 89 0.24 -5.30 15.87
N HIS A 90 1.38 -5.00 15.23
CA HIS A 90 2.32 -6.03 14.77
C HIS A 90 3.07 -6.64 15.98
N ALA A 91 3.55 -5.81 16.90
CA ALA A 91 4.25 -6.27 18.11
C ALA A 91 3.42 -7.23 18.97
N ILE A 92 2.09 -7.07 18.98
CA ILE A 92 1.17 -7.93 19.74
C ILE A 92 0.43 -8.97 18.90
N ARG A 93 0.77 -9.11 17.61
CA ARG A 93 0.15 -10.07 16.67
C ARG A 93 -1.37 -9.90 16.49
N LEU A 94 -1.84 -8.66 16.43
CA LEU A 94 -3.25 -8.29 16.19
C LEU A 94 -3.47 -7.51 14.87
N THR A 95 -2.48 -7.44 13.99
CA THR A 95 -2.62 -6.78 12.67
C THR A 95 -3.47 -7.63 11.76
N ALA A 96 -4.49 -7.05 11.14
CA ALA A 96 -5.30 -7.76 10.14
C ALA A 96 -4.52 -7.93 8.83
N THR A 97 -4.84 -8.95 8.04
CA THR A 97 -4.09 -9.29 6.80
C THR A 97 -4.12 -8.19 5.73
N ASN A 98 -5.05 -7.23 5.83
CA ASN A 98 -5.20 -6.10 4.92
C ASN A 98 -4.61 -4.79 5.46
N GLU A 99 -3.95 -4.82 6.61
CA GLU A 99 -3.32 -3.66 7.26
C GLU A 99 -1.79 -3.72 7.15
N ASP A 100 -1.13 -2.58 7.32
CA ASP A 100 0.32 -2.50 7.27
C ASP A 100 0.93 -2.94 8.62
N LEU A 101 1.91 -3.84 8.58
CA LEU A 101 2.68 -4.27 9.74
C LEU A 101 3.61 -3.15 10.20
N GLN A 102 3.34 -2.62 11.38
CA GLN A 102 4.09 -1.48 11.92
C GLN A 102 5.44 -1.93 12.50
N CYS A 103 6.51 -1.23 12.16
CA CYS A 103 7.84 -1.42 12.69
C CYS A 103 8.58 -0.07 12.83
N VAL A 104 9.57 -0.05 13.70
CA VAL A 104 10.40 1.13 13.96
C VAL A 104 11.87 0.71 13.82
N ALA A 105 12.63 1.45 13.02
CA ALA A 105 14.08 1.36 12.96
C ALA A 105 14.68 2.49 13.79
N PHE A 106 15.50 2.15 14.79
CA PHE A 106 16.33 3.10 15.50
C PHE A 106 17.73 3.05 14.94
N GLY A 107 18.36 4.19 14.70
CA GLY A 107 19.76 4.17 14.26
C GLY A 107 20.56 5.40 14.63
N THR A 108 21.87 5.31 14.40
CA THR A 108 22.85 6.37 14.68
C THR A 108 23.00 7.35 13.51
N ILE A 109 22.62 6.93 12.30
CA ILE A 109 22.80 7.67 11.05
C ILE A 109 21.71 8.72 10.80
N SER A 110 21.98 9.65 9.88
CA SER A 110 20.98 10.63 9.43
C SER A 110 19.88 9.97 8.61
N ASP A 111 18.68 10.56 8.59
CA ASP A 111 17.53 10.10 7.80
C ASP A 111 17.88 9.93 6.30
N ASP A 112 18.63 10.88 5.72
CA ASP A 112 19.05 10.82 4.31
C ASP A 112 19.93 9.59 4.03
N LEU A 113 20.95 9.36 4.87
CA LEU A 113 21.80 8.18 4.76
C LEU A 113 21.01 6.88 4.99
N TYR A 114 20.02 6.88 5.88
CA TYR A 114 19.16 5.73 6.07
C TYR A 114 18.30 5.42 4.85
N ILE A 115 17.82 6.45 4.14
CA ILE A 115 17.09 6.27 2.86
C ILE A 115 17.98 5.55 1.84
N ASP A 116 19.26 5.93 1.75
CA ASP A 116 20.21 5.29 0.82
C ASP A 116 20.46 3.83 1.21
N VAL A 117 20.71 3.54 2.50
CA VAL A 117 20.86 2.18 3.02
C VAL A 117 19.62 1.32 2.73
N PHE A 118 18.42 1.89 2.93
CA PHE A 118 17.16 1.22 2.63
C PHE A 118 17.03 0.88 1.15
N TRP A 119 17.34 1.81 0.24
CA TRP A 119 17.30 1.56 -1.20
C TRP A 119 18.35 0.56 -1.66
N GLU A 120 19.51 0.52 -1.01
CA GLU A 120 20.51 -0.51 -1.27
C GLU A 120 19.98 -1.90 -0.90
N ALA A 121 19.35 -2.04 0.28
CA ALA A 121 18.72 -3.29 0.69
C ALA A 121 17.63 -3.74 -0.29
N VAL A 122 16.78 -2.82 -0.75
CA VAL A 122 15.79 -3.09 -1.80
C VAL A 122 16.46 -3.61 -3.07
N SER A 123 17.52 -2.95 -3.53
CA SER A 123 18.26 -3.33 -4.75
C SER A 123 18.85 -4.73 -4.61
N ARG A 124 19.52 -5.02 -3.48
CA ARG A 124 20.15 -6.32 -3.20
C ARG A 124 19.14 -7.48 -3.25
N VAL A 125 17.92 -7.27 -2.76
CA VAL A 125 16.87 -8.29 -2.80
C VAL A 125 16.32 -8.47 -4.21
N GLN A 126 16.04 -7.37 -4.91
CA GLN A 126 15.53 -7.42 -6.28
C GLN A 126 16.54 -8.07 -7.25
N ASP A 127 17.84 -7.81 -7.10
CA ASP A 127 18.90 -8.42 -7.92
C ASP A 127 18.99 -9.94 -7.74
N LYS A 128 18.59 -10.45 -6.56
CA LYS A 128 18.47 -11.89 -6.27
C LYS A 128 17.12 -12.49 -6.73
N GLY A 129 16.26 -11.69 -7.38
CA GLY A 129 14.92 -12.10 -7.79
C GLY A 129 13.88 -12.11 -6.67
N GLY A 130 14.18 -11.51 -5.52
CA GLY A 130 13.26 -11.40 -4.38
C GLY A 130 12.19 -10.33 -4.56
N LYS A 131 11.07 -10.46 -3.82
CA LYS A 131 9.95 -9.52 -3.84
C LYS A 131 10.12 -8.44 -2.77
N PHE A 132 10.60 -7.27 -3.20
CA PHE A 132 10.68 -6.06 -2.37
C PHE A 132 10.19 -4.85 -3.17
N VAL A 133 8.98 -4.38 -2.88
CA VAL A 133 8.31 -3.30 -3.63
C VAL A 133 8.03 -2.14 -2.70
N VAL A 134 8.55 -0.95 -3.01
CA VAL A 134 8.34 0.26 -2.21
C VAL A 134 7.18 1.06 -2.79
N TYR A 135 6.25 1.53 -1.96
CA TYR A 135 5.07 2.28 -2.38
C TYR A 135 5.16 3.77 -2.13
N LYS A 136 5.77 4.14 -1.01
CA LYS A 136 5.81 5.52 -0.53
C LYS A 136 6.95 5.69 0.47
N ILE A 137 7.62 6.83 0.39
CA ILE A 137 8.53 7.31 1.42
C ILE A 137 8.10 8.75 1.76
N GLU A 138 7.85 9.03 3.02
CA GLU A 138 7.44 10.37 3.49
C GLU A 138 7.96 10.59 4.92
N SER A 139 8.76 11.65 5.11
CA SER A 139 9.19 12.12 6.44
C SER A 139 9.78 11.02 7.34
N GLY A 140 10.69 10.20 6.80
CA GLY A 140 11.32 9.10 7.54
C GLY A 140 10.43 7.85 7.72
N ALA A 141 9.23 7.83 7.15
CA ALA A 141 8.38 6.65 7.11
C ALA A 141 8.36 6.01 5.71
N PHE A 142 8.40 4.68 5.68
CA PHE A 142 8.51 3.86 4.48
C PHE A 142 7.34 2.88 4.44
N TRP A 143 6.62 2.85 3.32
CA TRP A 143 5.56 1.88 3.05
C TRP A 143 6.00 0.99 1.91
N PHE A 144 6.05 -0.31 2.15
CA PHE A 144 6.54 -1.28 1.19
C PHE A 144 5.90 -2.65 1.39
N ASN A 145 6.02 -3.51 0.38
CA ASN A 145 5.73 -4.92 0.46
C ASN A 145 7.04 -5.70 0.40
N PHE A 146 7.22 -6.58 1.37
CA PHE A 146 8.37 -7.46 1.47
C PHE A 146 7.87 -8.89 1.64
N GLU A 147 8.27 -9.76 0.71
CA GLU A 147 7.88 -11.18 0.69
C GLU A 147 6.36 -11.43 0.76
N GLY A 148 5.56 -10.52 0.21
CA GLY A 148 4.10 -10.63 0.17
C GLY A 148 3.38 -9.92 1.33
N HIS A 149 4.10 -9.36 2.30
CA HIS A 149 3.50 -8.65 3.44
C HIS A 149 3.75 -7.15 3.37
N ASN A 150 2.72 -6.36 3.71
CA ASN A 150 2.84 -4.90 3.72
C ASN A 150 3.42 -4.44 5.06
N PHE A 151 4.47 -3.63 5.01
CA PHE A 151 5.11 -3.03 6.17
C PHE A 151 5.01 -1.51 6.13
N GLN A 152 4.90 -0.92 7.31
CA GLN A 152 5.10 0.49 7.56
C GLN A 152 6.26 0.64 8.55
N LEU A 153 7.40 1.10 8.05
CA LEU A 153 8.62 1.30 8.84
C LEU A 153 8.81 2.79 9.13
N LEU A 154 8.99 3.14 10.40
CA LEU A 154 9.39 4.48 10.82
C LEU A 154 10.87 4.48 11.23
N TYR A 155 11.68 5.34 10.63
CA TYR A 155 13.05 5.56 11.08
C TYR A 155 13.11 6.66 12.15
N VAL A 156 13.85 6.39 13.22
CA VAL A 156 14.11 7.33 14.32
C VAL A 156 15.61 7.38 14.58
N ARG A 157 16.24 8.51 14.26
CA ARG A 157 17.62 8.75 14.63
C ARG A 157 17.72 8.94 16.14
N CYS A 158 18.43 8.04 16.82
CA CYS A 158 18.68 8.13 18.25
C CYS A 158 20.02 7.49 18.62
N GLU A 159 21.07 8.30 18.57
CA GLU A 159 22.45 7.83 18.75
C GLU A 159 22.73 7.33 20.17
N ASP A 160 22.37 8.13 21.18
CA ASP A 160 22.63 7.81 22.59
C ASP A 160 21.95 6.50 23.01
N LEU A 161 20.72 6.27 22.55
CA LEU A 161 19.93 5.09 22.89
C LEU A 161 20.51 3.82 22.27
N VAL A 162 20.81 3.85 20.97
CA VAL A 162 21.28 2.68 20.21
C VAL A 162 22.68 2.26 20.67
N ARG A 163 23.56 3.22 20.97
CA ARG A 163 24.93 2.93 21.46
C ARG A 163 24.94 2.46 22.92
N SER A 164 24.12 3.07 23.77
CA SER A 164 24.08 2.73 25.21
C SER A 164 23.39 1.40 25.48
N CYS A 165 22.52 0.94 24.59
CA CYS A 165 21.78 -0.31 24.77
C CYS A 165 21.48 -0.99 23.42
N PRO A 166 22.24 -2.04 23.05
CA PRO A 166 21.97 -2.81 21.83
C PRO A 166 20.58 -3.46 21.85
N GLU A 167 20.05 -3.74 23.04
CA GLU A 167 18.68 -4.22 23.23
C GLU A 167 17.78 -3.11 23.75
N ILE A 168 17.22 -2.31 22.83
CA ILE A 168 16.38 -1.14 23.13
C ILE A 168 15.22 -1.45 24.10
N LEU A 169 14.71 -2.68 24.10
CA LEU A 169 13.64 -3.12 25.01
C LEU A 169 14.07 -3.19 26.48
N ASN A 170 15.37 -3.32 26.75
CA ASN A 170 15.96 -3.44 28.08
C ASN A 170 16.51 -2.12 28.62
N VAL A 171 16.33 -1.02 27.89
CA VAL A 171 16.78 0.32 28.29
C VAL A 171 16.14 0.73 29.61
N SER A 172 16.94 1.24 30.56
CA SER A 172 16.44 1.78 31.82
C SER A 172 15.58 3.03 31.61
N ASP A 173 14.56 3.25 32.44
CA ASP A 173 13.64 4.39 32.29
C ASP A 173 14.36 5.75 32.42
N LYS A 174 15.54 5.80 33.05
CA LYS A 174 16.38 7.01 33.14
C LYS A 174 16.93 7.45 31.79
N ILE A 175 17.47 6.50 31.01
CA ILE A 175 18.05 6.78 29.68
C ILE A 175 16.95 7.18 28.69
N VAL A 176 15.76 6.57 28.82
CA VAL A 176 14.59 6.99 28.02
C VAL A 176 14.22 8.43 28.35
N GLN A 177 14.17 8.81 29.63
CA GLN A 177 13.85 10.19 30.08
C GLN A 177 14.85 11.25 29.62
N GLU A 178 16.09 10.86 29.31
CA GLU A 178 17.12 11.76 28.77
C GLU A 178 16.98 11.97 27.25
N SER A 179 16.25 11.09 26.55
CA SER A 179 15.98 11.21 25.11
C SER A 179 14.94 12.29 24.79
N ASP A 180 14.78 12.66 23.51
CA ASP A 180 13.75 13.62 23.11
C ASP A 180 12.32 13.08 23.30
N SER A 181 11.35 13.99 23.42
CA SER A 181 9.95 13.64 23.72
C SER A 181 9.27 12.74 22.68
N HIS A 182 9.73 12.74 21.42
CA HIS A 182 9.19 11.89 20.37
C HIS A 182 9.72 10.46 20.52
N THR A 183 11.04 10.30 20.66
CA THR A 183 11.69 9.01 20.93
C THR A 183 11.14 8.35 22.20
N GLN A 184 10.99 9.12 23.28
CA GLN A 184 10.38 8.65 24.53
C GLN A 184 9.04 7.96 24.32
N ARG A 185 8.12 8.64 23.62
CA ARG A 185 6.77 8.12 23.36
C ARG A 185 6.80 6.83 22.55
N ILE A 186 7.71 6.72 21.59
CA ILE A 186 7.84 5.52 20.74
C ILE A 186 8.39 4.36 21.57
N VAL A 187 9.47 4.56 22.33
CA VAL A 187 10.07 3.51 23.18
C VAL A 187 9.08 3.03 24.24
N GLU A 188 8.37 3.95 24.90
CA GLU A 188 7.32 3.60 25.86
C GLU A 188 6.17 2.82 25.22
N ALA A 189 5.75 3.20 24.00
CA ALA A 189 4.73 2.47 23.26
C ALA A 189 5.19 1.04 22.94
N ILE A 190 6.42 0.85 22.43
CA ILE A 190 6.97 -0.47 22.11
C ILE A 190 7.12 -1.32 23.39
N LYS A 191 7.60 -0.74 24.50
CA LYS A 191 7.66 -1.43 25.80
C LYS A 191 6.28 -1.88 26.27
N ARG A 192 5.26 -1.01 26.17
CA ARG A 192 3.87 -1.36 26.51
C ARG A 192 3.35 -2.49 25.63
N ASP A 193 3.55 -2.39 24.32
CA ASP A 193 3.06 -3.37 23.37
C ASP A 193 3.74 -4.74 23.63
N THR A 194 5.04 -4.76 23.90
CA THR A 194 5.78 -5.98 24.28
C THR A 194 5.19 -6.65 25.53
N ARG A 195 4.79 -5.88 26.55
CA ARG A 195 4.11 -6.41 27.75
C ARG A 195 2.74 -6.98 27.42
N LEU A 196 2.01 -6.35 26.51
CA LEU A 196 0.68 -6.83 26.07
C LEU A 196 0.75 -8.07 25.18
N ARG A 197 1.88 -8.37 24.54
CA ARG A 197 2.05 -9.57 23.69
C ARG A 197 1.73 -10.87 24.44
N ALA A 198 2.14 -10.99 25.70
CA ALA A 198 1.84 -12.17 26.52
C ALA A 198 0.36 -12.27 26.91
N TYR A 199 -0.35 -11.14 26.98
CA TYR A 199 -1.78 -11.11 27.24
C TYR A 199 -2.57 -11.57 26.00
N PHE A 200 -2.24 -11.04 24.83
CA PHE A 200 -2.86 -11.38 23.55
C PHE A 200 -2.30 -12.65 22.88
N SER A 201 -1.44 -13.41 23.54
CA SER A 201 -1.07 -14.75 23.07
C SER A 201 -2.19 -15.77 23.30
N LYS A 202 -3.13 -15.48 24.21
CA LYS A 202 -4.26 -16.34 24.51
C LYS A 202 -5.35 -16.17 23.46
N ARG A 203 -5.88 -17.30 22.99
CA ARG A 203 -6.92 -17.39 21.95
C ARG A 203 -8.11 -16.46 22.23
N ASP A 204 -8.61 -16.40 23.46
CA ASP A 204 -9.83 -15.68 23.80
C ASP A 204 -9.69 -14.16 23.66
N TYR A 205 -8.54 -13.60 24.06
CA TYR A 205 -8.29 -12.15 23.95
C TYR A 205 -8.07 -11.73 22.50
N THR A 206 -7.38 -12.56 21.72
CA THR A 206 -7.22 -12.35 20.28
C THR A 206 -8.55 -12.40 19.56
N LEU A 207 -9.37 -13.40 19.86
CA LEU A 207 -10.72 -13.52 19.31
C LEU A 207 -11.59 -12.32 19.68
N SER A 208 -11.55 -11.89 20.95
CA SER A 208 -12.27 -10.71 21.43
C SER A 208 -11.85 -9.45 20.68
N TYR A 209 -10.54 -9.24 20.48
CA TYR A 209 -10.04 -8.11 19.70
C TYR A 209 -10.61 -8.09 18.28
N TYR A 210 -10.50 -9.20 17.54
CA TYR A 210 -10.98 -9.25 16.17
C TYR A 210 -12.50 -9.13 16.09
N TYR A 211 -13.24 -9.64 17.07
CA TYR A 211 -14.67 -9.42 17.20
C TYR A 211 -15.02 -7.93 17.37
N PHE A 212 -14.37 -7.21 18.29
CA PHE A 212 -14.62 -5.78 18.47
C PHE A 212 -14.16 -4.94 17.30
N ARG A 213 -13.06 -5.33 16.64
CA ARG A 213 -12.62 -4.70 15.41
C ARG A 213 -13.68 -4.87 14.32
N ALA A 214 -14.18 -6.08 14.10
CA ALA A 214 -15.26 -6.37 13.15
C ALA A 214 -16.53 -5.57 13.50
N LEU A 215 -16.94 -5.59 14.77
CA LEU A 215 -18.10 -4.84 15.26
C LEU A 215 -17.95 -3.33 15.03
N SER A 216 -16.73 -2.81 15.17
CA SER A 216 -16.43 -1.39 14.94
C SER A 216 -16.40 -1.03 13.46
N ILE A 217 -15.99 -1.96 12.58
CA ILE A 217 -16.07 -1.81 11.13
C ILE A 217 -17.52 -1.71 10.68
N VAL A 218 -18.36 -2.68 11.07
CA VAL A 218 -19.79 -2.71 10.67
C VAL A 218 -20.57 -1.52 11.19
N ARG A 219 -20.17 -0.96 12.35
CA ARG A 219 -20.77 0.26 12.91
C ARG A 219 -20.25 1.56 12.30
N GLY A 220 -19.34 1.49 11.33
CA GLY A 220 -18.71 2.69 10.76
C GLY A 220 -17.90 3.48 11.80
N ARG A 221 -17.17 2.79 12.67
CA ARG A 221 -16.34 3.39 13.74
C ARG A 221 -14.89 2.96 13.68
N TYR A 222 -14.43 2.25 12.66
CA TYR A 222 -13.03 1.86 12.54
C TYR A 222 -12.54 2.06 11.12
N THR A 223 -11.31 2.53 10.95
CA THR A 223 -10.63 2.47 9.65
C THR A 223 -9.12 2.46 9.85
N PRO A 224 -8.39 1.67 9.06
CA PRO A 224 -6.94 1.75 9.03
C PRO A 224 -6.45 2.98 8.25
N ASN A 225 -7.32 3.66 7.47
CA ASN A 225 -6.91 4.81 6.67
C ASN A 225 -6.99 6.11 7.48
N PRO A 226 -5.85 6.75 7.80
CA PRO A 226 -5.84 7.96 8.62
C PRO A 226 -6.54 9.15 7.94
N SER A 227 -6.64 9.16 6.61
CA SER A 227 -7.34 10.22 5.85
C SER A 227 -8.85 10.20 6.06
N LEU A 228 -9.40 9.06 6.50
CA LEU A 228 -10.82 8.85 6.74
C LEU A 228 -11.20 8.94 8.23
N ASN A 229 -10.28 9.41 9.08
CA ASN A 229 -10.54 9.54 10.50
C ASN A 229 -11.60 10.58 10.82
N SER A 230 -12.43 10.26 11.81
CA SER A 230 -13.42 11.14 12.42
C SER A 230 -13.32 11.08 13.94
N PRO A 231 -13.93 12.03 14.68
CA PRO A 231 -13.98 11.96 16.15
C PRO A 231 -14.56 10.64 16.69
N ARG A 232 -15.46 10.00 15.93
CA ARG A 232 -16.08 8.70 16.27
C ARG A 232 -15.22 7.50 15.92
N THR A 233 -14.18 7.67 15.12
CA THR A 233 -13.29 6.57 14.74
C THR A 233 -12.49 6.09 15.95
N LEU A 234 -12.54 4.78 16.17
CA LEU A 234 -11.77 4.04 17.15
C LEU A 234 -10.43 3.69 16.54
N ASN A 235 -9.36 3.95 17.29
CA ASN A 235 -8.04 3.45 16.96
C ASN A 235 -7.79 2.13 17.71
N PHE A 236 -6.73 1.45 17.29
CA PHE A 236 -6.26 0.21 17.91
C PHE A 236 -6.17 0.27 19.44
N GLN A 237 -5.63 1.37 20.01
CA GLN A 237 -5.50 1.53 21.46
C GLN A 237 -6.85 1.66 22.17
N LYS A 238 -7.84 2.32 21.55
CA LYS A 238 -9.21 2.39 22.07
C LYS A 238 -9.88 1.02 22.01
N LEU A 239 -9.65 0.22 20.97
CA LEU A 239 -10.18 -1.14 20.87
C LEU A 239 -9.64 -2.05 21.96
N ILE A 240 -8.34 -1.98 22.26
CA ILE A 240 -7.74 -2.76 23.37
C ILE A 240 -8.45 -2.48 24.69
N LYS A 241 -8.71 -1.20 25.00
CA LYS A 241 -9.43 -0.81 26.23
C LYS A 241 -10.87 -1.32 26.28
N MET A 242 -11.50 -1.62 25.14
CA MET A 242 -12.86 -2.16 25.11
C MET A 242 -12.91 -3.67 25.47
N ILE A 243 -11.80 -4.39 25.30
CA ILE A 243 -11.71 -5.83 25.59
C ILE A 243 -11.73 -6.11 27.09
N GLU A 244 -11.39 -5.11 27.92
CA GLU A 244 -11.43 -5.23 29.38
C GLU A 244 -12.85 -5.40 29.94
N PHE A 245 -13.89 -5.21 29.11
CA PHE A 245 -15.28 -5.42 29.48
C PHE A 245 -15.74 -6.82 29.08
N GLU A 246 -16.51 -7.47 29.95
CA GLU A 246 -17.04 -8.82 29.71
C GLU A 246 -18.19 -8.75 28.70
N TRP A 247 -17.94 -9.14 27.45
CA TRP A 247 -18.93 -9.15 26.37
C TRP A 247 -19.19 -10.55 25.85
N ARG A 248 -20.45 -10.81 25.50
CA ARG A 248 -20.84 -12.02 24.79
C ARG A 248 -20.47 -11.88 23.31
N LEU A 249 -19.57 -12.74 22.85
CA LEU A 249 -19.17 -12.84 21.43
C LEU A 249 -20.24 -13.65 20.68
N ASP A 250 -20.85 -13.08 19.64
CA ASP A 250 -21.90 -13.74 18.87
C ASP A 250 -21.87 -13.33 17.39
N VAL A 251 -21.72 -14.31 16.50
CA VAL A 251 -21.72 -14.11 15.04
C VAL A 251 -23.01 -13.45 14.57
N LYS A 252 -24.16 -13.80 15.16
CA LYS A 252 -25.45 -13.23 14.75
C LYS A 252 -25.51 -11.74 15.01
N VAL A 253 -24.98 -11.29 16.16
CA VAL A 253 -24.90 -9.85 16.46
C VAL A 253 -24.07 -9.12 15.41
N LEU A 254 -22.94 -9.70 14.96
CA LEU A 254 -22.15 -9.11 13.88
C LEU A 254 -22.92 -9.05 12.56
N GLN A 255 -23.60 -10.13 12.18
CA GLN A 255 -24.39 -10.21 10.94
C GLN A 255 -25.56 -9.23 10.94
N ASP A 256 -26.31 -9.17 12.04
CA ASP A 256 -27.42 -8.26 12.23
C ASP A 256 -26.94 -6.80 12.20
N THR A 257 -25.82 -6.50 12.86
CA THR A 257 -25.22 -5.15 12.84
C THR A 257 -24.67 -4.81 11.45
N ALA A 258 -24.12 -5.77 10.71
CA ALA A 258 -23.64 -5.56 9.34
C ALA A 258 -24.77 -5.25 8.35
N ALA A 259 -26.00 -5.69 8.65
CA ALA A 259 -27.19 -5.36 7.88
C ALA A 259 -27.76 -3.96 8.21
N GLU A 260 -27.25 -3.28 9.25
CA GLU A 260 -27.64 -1.92 9.55
C GLU A 260 -27.16 -0.96 8.46
N SER A 261 -28.01 0.02 8.15
CA SER A 261 -27.75 0.98 7.10
C SER A 261 -26.75 2.06 7.55
N VAL A 262 -26.12 2.74 6.59
CA VAL A 262 -25.18 3.84 6.86
C VAL A 262 -25.86 4.98 7.65
N HIS A 263 -27.12 5.25 7.35
CA HIS A 263 -27.97 6.19 8.07
C HIS A 263 -28.08 5.81 9.55
N SER A 264 -28.41 4.56 9.86
CA SER A 264 -28.54 4.02 11.22
C SER A 264 -27.22 4.06 12.00
N ASN A 265 -26.09 3.84 11.32
CA ASN A 265 -24.77 3.90 11.92
C ASN A 265 -24.32 5.33 12.27
N LEU A 266 -24.62 6.30 11.39
CA LEU A 266 -24.23 7.70 11.59
C LEU A 266 -25.21 8.48 12.48
N GLN A 267 -26.53 8.26 12.35
CA GLN A 267 -27.59 8.96 13.08
C GLN A 267 -27.46 10.49 12.99
N MET A 268 -27.48 11.01 11.76
CA MET A 268 -27.26 12.42 11.45
C MET A 268 -28.48 13.05 10.79
N THR A 269 -28.56 14.38 10.83
CA THR A 269 -29.72 15.15 10.33
C THR A 269 -29.60 15.45 8.83
N SER A 270 -28.38 15.52 8.31
CA SER A 270 -28.09 15.69 6.90
C SER A 270 -26.78 15.02 6.53
N TYR A 271 -26.56 14.86 5.23
CA TYR A 271 -25.47 14.10 4.64
C TYR A 271 -24.84 14.85 3.48
N VAL A 272 -23.54 14.68 3.31
CA VAL A 272 -22.81 15.03 2.10
C VAL A 272 -22.36 13.73 1.46
N GLN A 273 -22.89 13.46 0.27
CA GLN A 273 -22.55 12.29 -0.52
C GLN A 273 -21.60 12.70 -1.64
N VAL A 274 -20.41 12.10 -1.65
CA VAL A 274 -19.40 12.25 -2.70
C VAL A 274 -19.49 11.02 -3.57
N ASP A 275 -20.26 11.11 -4.66
CA ASP A 275 -20.40 10.08 -5.67
C ASP A 275 -19.19 10.05 -6.59
N LEU A 276 -18.70 8.85 -6.84
CA LEU A 276 -17.52 8.58 -7.63
C LEU A 276 -17.82 7.48 -8.64
N ILE A 277 -17.52 7.74 -9.90
CA ILE A 277 -17.57 6.73 -10.95
C ILE A 277 -16.24 6.77 -11.68
N TYR A 278 -15.63 5.61 -11.82
CA TYR A 278 -14.43 5.40 -12.61
C TYR A 278 -14.75 4.37 -13.69
N TRP A 279 -14.36 4.64 -14.92
CA TRP A 279 -14.57 3.78 -16.09
C TRP A 279 -13.29 3.59 -16.91
N GLY A 280 -12.14 4.00 -16.37
CA GLY A 280 -10.84 3.73 -16.97
C GLY A 280 -10.46 2.24 -16.90
N GLY A 281 -9.55 1.82 -17.78
CA GLY A 281 -9.08 0.43 -17.83
C GLY A 281 -8.05 0.04 -16.75
N SER A 282 -7.46 1.02 -16.05
CA SER A 282 -6.39 0.78 -15.05
C SER A 282 -6.94 0.80 -13.63
N GLU A 283 -6.78 -0.29 -12.88
CA GLU A 283 -7.05 -0.33 -11.45
C GLU A 283 -6.01 0.49 -10.68
N LEU A 284 -4.75 0.49 -11.13
CA LEU A 284 -3.72 1.31 -10.48
C LEU A 284 -4.06 2.81 -10.54
N ALA A 285 -4.54 3.29 -11.68
CA ALA A 285 -4.99 4.68 -11.81
C ALA A 285 -6.25 4.95 -10.97
N CYS A 286 -7.18 4.00 -10.89
CA CYS A 286 -8.35 4.10 -10.00
C CYS A 286 -7.93 4.23 -8.53
N GLY A 287 -7.02 3.37 -8.05
CA GLY A 287 -6.49 3.39 -6.69
C GLY A 287 -5.78 4.71 -6.36
N LYS A 288 -4.94 5.22 -7.27
CA LYS A 288 -4.29 6.54 -7.13
C LYS A 288 -5.30 7.66 -7.01
N TRP A 289 -6.33 7.65 -7.87
CA TRP A 289 -7.40 8.65 -7.86
C TRP A 289 -8.20 8.59 -6.55
N LEU A 290 -8.57 7.40 -6.08
CA LEU A 290 -9.28 7.22 -4.82
C LEU A 290 -8.47 7.73 -3.62
N ALA A 291 -7.18 7.40 -3.53
CA ALA A 291 -6.30 7.90 -2.48
C ALA A 291 -6.11 9.42 -2.52
N MET A 292 -6.21 10.04 -3.70
CA MET A 292 -6.24 11.50 -3.84
C MET A 292 -7.56 12.09 -3.30
N ILE A 293 -8.71 11.48 -3.62
CA ILE A 293 -10.00 11.93 -3.10
C ILE A 293 -10.05 11.80 -1.58
N GLU A 294 -9.61 10.68 -0.99
CA GLU A 294 -9.59 10.47 0.47
C GLU A 294 -8.80 11.57 1.20
N ARG A 295 -7.65 11.98 0.68
CA ARG A 295 -6.87 13.12 1.21
C ARG A 295 -7.58 14.46 1.11
N ARG A 296 -8.53 14.62 0.18
CA ARG A 296 -9.34 15.84 0.02
C ARG A 296 -10.60 15.81 0.87
N LEU A 297 -11.10 14.62 1.22
CA LEU A 297 -12.25 14.46 2.10
C LEU A 297 -11.94 14.96 3.52
N SER A 298 -10.73 14.75 4.02
CA SER A 298 -10.30 15.35 5.29
C SER A 298 -10.38 16.88 5.26
N LYS A 299 -9.91 17.50 4.16
CA LYS A 299 -10.03 18.95 3.96
C LYS A 299 -11.48 19.43 3.84
N LEU A 300 -12.37 18.64 3.20
CA LEU A 300 -13.80 18.95 3.16
C LEU A 300 -14.41 18.93 4.56
N LYS A 301 -14.10 17.89 5.33
CA LYS A 301 -14.52 17.75 6.73
C LYS A 301 -14.06 18.95 7.55
N ASP A 302 -12.78 19.31 7.49
CA ASP A 302 -12.24 20.44 8.25
C ASP A 302 -12.94 21.76 7.88
N ARG A 303 -13.21 21.96 6.58
CA ARG A 303 -13.97 23.12 6.10
C ARG A 303 -15.40 23.14 6.65
N LEU A 304 -16.09 22.01 6.63
CA LEU A 304 -17.44 21.89 7.19
C LEU A 304 -17.43 22.17 8.71
N GLU A 305 -16.46 21.66 9.45
CA GLU A 305 -16.29 21.93 10.88
C GLU A 305 -15.98 23.40 11.19
N SER A 306 -15.34 24.11 10.26
CA SER A 306 -15.04 25.55 10.39
C SER A 306 -16.13 26.47 9.84
N THR A 307 -17.21 25.92 9.26
CA THR A 307 -18.27 26.72 8.64
C THR A 307 -18.99 27.58 9.69
N VAL A 308 -19.54 28.73 9.28
CA VAL A 308 -20.34 29.59 10.16
C VAL A 308 -21.78 29.68 9.62
N PRO A 309 -22.81 29.34 10.43
CA PRO A 309 -22.69 28.76 11.77
C PRO A 309 -21.98 27.40 11.73
N ARG A 310 -21.42 26.95 12.86
CA ARG A 310 -20.70 25.67 12.95
C ARG A 310 -21.68 24.51 13.15
N PRO A 311 -21.51 23.35 12.48
CA PRO A 311 -22.28 22.14 12.79
C PRO A 311 -21.92 21.62 14.19
N ASP A 312 -22.88 21.01 14.89
CA ASP A 312 -22.62 20.40 16.21
C ASP A 312 -21.65 19.23 16.07
N GLU A 313 -21.78 18.48 14.98
CA GLU A 313 -20.93 17.34 14.67
C GLU A 313 -20.79 17.15 13.16
N VAL A 314 -19.56 16.82 12.73
CA VAL A 314 -19.24 16.38 11.36
C VAL A 314 -18.55 15.03 11.46
N CYS A 315 -19.16 14.00 10.86
CA CYS A 315 -18.64 12.63 10.92
C CYS A 315 -18.46 12.06 9.52
N LEU A 316 -17.22 11.77 9.13
CA LEU A 316 -16.92 11.03 7.92
C LEU A 316 -17.14 9.54 8.17
N TYR A 317 -17.90 8.88 7.30
CA TYR A 317 -18.03 7.43 7.34
C TYR A 317 -16.68 6.80 6.98
N PRO A 318 -16.13 5.90 7.80
CA PRO A 318 -14.71 5.57 7.75
C PRO A 318 -14.36 4.53 6.66
N HIS A 319 -15.31 4.18 5.81
CA HIS A 319 -15.13 3.23 4.71
C HIS A 319 -15.60 3.79 3.37
N ARG A 320 -14.95 3.32 2.31
CA ARG A 320 -15.44 3.48 0.94
C ARG A 320 -16.69 2.61 0.76
N LEU A 321 -17.72 3.17 0.14
CA LEU A 321 -18.95 2.46 -0.14
C LEU A 321 -19.04 2.11 -1.62
N LEU A 322 -19.51 0.91 -1.92
CA LEU A 322 -19.89 0.45 -3.26
C LEU A 322 -21.38 0.70 -3.46
N ASP A 323 -21.77 1.24 -4.61
CA ASP A 323 -23.17 1.39 -4.99
C ASP A 323 -23.58 0.23 -5.90
N LEU A 324 -24.32 -0.73 -5.35
CA LEU A 324 -24.74 -1.95 -6.05
C LEU A 324 -25.67 -1.71 -7.24
N GLU A 325 -26.36 -0.58 -7.31
CA GLU A 325 -27.19 -0.24 -8.48
C GLU A 325 -26.35 0.27 -9.65
N ARG A 326 -25.29 1.04 -9.35
CA ARG A 326 -24.44 1.67 -10.36
C ARG A 326 -23.23 0.80 -10.75
N ASP A 327 -22.79 -0.05 -9.84
CA ASP A 327 -21.70 -1.00 -10.04
C ASP A 327 -22.26 -2.31 -10.61
N GLY A 328 -22.31 -2.40 -11.95
CA GLY A 328 -22.83 -3.57 -12.64
C GLY A 328 -21.99 -4.82 -12.33
N ARG A 329 -22.64 -5.93 -11.95
CA ARG A 329 -21.98 -7.20 -11.56
C ARG A 329 -21.12 -7.85 -12.66
N ASP A 330 -21.31 -7.45 -13.92
CA ASP A 330 -20.59 -7.96 -15.09
C ASP A 330 -19.50 -6.99 -15.59
N SER A 331 -19.13 -5.99 -14.79
CA SER A 331 -18.09 -5.02 -15.16
C SER A 331 -16.70 -5.65 -15.05
N GLU A 332 -16.30 -6.44 -16.04
CA GLU A 332 -14.91 -6.87 -16.20
C GLU A 332 -14.04 -5.63 -16.50
N GLY A 333 -12.97 -5.44 -15.73
CA GLY A 333 -12.03 -4.33 -15.88
C GLY A 333 -12.14 -3.25 -14.81
N GLY A 334 -11.46 -2.13 -15.03
CA GLY A 334 -11.27 -1.08 -14.02
C GLY A 334 -12.53 -0.32 -13.59
N TYR A 335 -13.70 -0.56 -14.18
CA TYR A 335 -14.94 0.17 -13.84
C TYR A 335 -15.31 -0.01 -12.36
N TRP A 336 -15.66 1.10 -11.71
CA TRP A 336 -16.07 1.13 -10.32
C TRP A 336 -17.01 2.30 -10.06
N ALA A 337 -18.14 2.02 -9.39
CA ALA A 337 -19.06 3.05 -8.92
C ALA A 337 -19.29 2.94 -7.41
N GLY A 338 -19.10 4.06 -6.71
CA GLY A 338 -19.26 4.10 -5.26
C GLY A 338 -19.31 5.51 -4.72
N CYS A 339 -19.23 5.63 -3.40
CA CYS A 339 -19.30 6.93 -2.75
C CYS A 339 -18.57 6.98 -1.40
N TYR A 340 -18.40 8.21 -0.91
CA TYR A 340 -18.09 8.51 0.48
C TYR A 340 -19.20 9.36 1.09
N ILE A 341 -19.47 9.15 2.37
CA ILE A 341 -20.55 9.82 3.09
C ILE A 341 -19.98 10.60 4.28
N LEU A 342 -20.34 11.87 4.39
CA LEU A 342 -20.14 12.67 5.60
C LEU A 342 -21.52 12.97 6.20
N GLY A 343 -21.72 12.62 7.46
CA GLY A 343 -22.90 13.01 8.21
C GLY A 343 -22.69 14.32 8.96
N LEU A 344 -23.72 15.16 8.95
CA LEU A 344 -23.77 16.46 9.60
C LEU A 344 -24.91 16.48 10.62
N ARG A 345 -24.62 16.92 11.84
CA ARG A 345 -25.63 17.14 12.88
C ARG A 345 -25.84 18.63 13.07
N ARG A 346 -27.07 19.09 12.82
CA ARG A 346 -27.50 20.48 13.00
C ARG A 346 -28.96 20.55 13.45
N ASN A 347 -29.27 21.62 14.17
CA ASN A 347 -30.65 21.94 14.55
C ASN A 347 -31.49 22.51 13.39
N ALA A 348 -30.85 23.06 12.36
CA ALA A 348 -31.53 23.60 11.17
C ALA A 348 -30.66 23.43 9.91
N GLU A 349 -31.30 23.37 8.74
CA GLU A 349 -30.61 23.37 7.44
C GLU A 349 -29.78 24.65 7.26
N SER A 350 -28.62 24.52 6.59
CA SER A 350 -27.75 25.65 6.32
C SER A 350 -27.33 25.73 4.86
N ASP A 351 -27.63 26.85 4.23
CA ASP A 351 -27.11 27.21 2.91
C ASP A 351 -25.58 27.34 2.90
N SER A 352 -24.96 27.59 4.07
CA SER A 352 -23.49 27.66 4.19
C SER A 352 -22.83 26.34 3.79
N ASP A 353 -23.41 25.21 4.23
CA ASP A 353 -22.83 23.89 3.99
C ASP A 353 -22.96 23.53 2.52
N ARG A 354 -24.13 23.82 1.93
CA ARG A 354 -24.35 23.68 0.49
C ARG A 354 -23.32 24.46 -0.31
N ARG A 355 -22.99 25.70 0.10
CA ARG A 355 -21.94 26.51 -0.53
C ARG A 355 -20.55 25.89 -0.36
N VAL A 356 -20.20 25.40 0.82
CA VAL A 356 -18.90 24.75 1.09
C VAL A 356 -18.76 23.49 0.23
N VAL A 357 -19.79 22.65 0.19
CA VAL A 357 -19.86 21.42 -0.61
C VAL A 357 -19.74 21.74 -2.11
N ASN A 358 -20.52 22.71 -2.62
CA ASN A 358 -20.46 23.10 -4.03
C ASN A 358 -19.08 23.68 -4.40
N ALA A 359 -18.50 24.51 -3.53
CA ALA A 359 -17.17 25.06 -3.74
C ALA A 359 -16.10 23.96 -3.76
N TRP A 360 -16.20 22.97 -2.87
CA TRP A 360 -15.31 21.80 -2.88
C TRP A 360 -15.47 20.98 -4.16
N ASN A 361 -16.70 20.71 -4.60
CA ASN A 361 -16.96 19.98 -5.83
C ASN A 361 -16.33 20.66 -7.04
N LEU A 362 -16.48 21.98 -7.18
CA LEU A 362 -15.86 22.76 -8.25
C LEU A 362 -14.33 22.69 -8.20
N GLN A 363 -13.73 22.79 -7.00
CA GLN A 363 -12.28 22.69 -6.82
C GLN A 363 -11.74 21.31 -7.17
N VAL A 364 -12.45 20.24 -6.81
CA VAL A 364 -12.07 18.88 -7.12
C VAL A 364 -12.16 18.65 -8.63
N VAL A 365 -13.30 18.97 -9.25
CA VAL A 365 -13.50 18.78 -10.71
C VAL A 365 -12.56 19.62 -11.56
N ALA A 366 -12.19 20.82 -11.11
CA ALA A 366 -11.24 21.68 -11.82
C ALA A 366 -9.80 21.14 -11.80
N ASP A 367 -9.49 20.24 -10.86
CA ASP A 367 -8.14 19.76 -10.64
C ASP A 367 -7.57 18.99 -11.85
N THR A 368 -6.30 19.25 -12.15
CA THR A 368 -5.61 18.64 -13.29
C THR A 368 -5.16 17.22 -13.02
N VAL A 369 -5.06 16.80 -11.75
CA VAL A 369 -4.63 15.45 -11.36
C VAL A 369 -5.75 14.42 -11.54
N ILE A 370 -7.01 14.87 -11.69
CA ILE A 370 -8.13 13.96 -11.96
C ILE A 370 -8.05 13.48 -13.42
N PRO A 371 -8.09 12.16 -13.67
CA PRO A 371 -8.15 11.63 -15.03
C PRO A 371 -9.56 11.88 -15.61
N LYS A 372 -9.78 13.10 -16.12
CA LYS A 372 -11.10 13.59 -16.58
C LYS A 372 -11.76 12.72 -17.65
N GLU A 373 -10.97 11.98 -18.42
CA GLU A 373 -11.46 11.07 -19.45
C GLU A 373 -11.95 9.72 -18.90
N ASP A 374 -11.54 9.37 -17.67
CA ASP A 374 -11.71 8.02 -17.09
C ASP A 374 -12.55 8.03 -15.80
N CYS A 375 -12.95 9.19 -15.29
CA CYS A 375 -13.74 9.28 -14.07
C CYS A 375 -14.61 10.53 -13.94
N SER A 376 -15.56 10.46 -13.00
CA SER A 376 -16.38 11.58 -12.57
C SER A 376 -16.48 11.63 -11.04
N VAL A 377 -16.58 12.85 -10.53
CA VAL A 377 -16.88 13.16 -9.13
C VAL A 377 -18.11 14.04 -9.11
N LYS A 378 -19.08 13.68 -8.27
CA LYS A 378 -20.26 14.52 -8.01
C LYS A 378 -20.51 14.58 -6.52
N THR A 379 -20.60 15.78 -5.97
CA THR A 379 -20.91 15.97 -4.55
C THR A 379 -22.29 16.55 -4.37
N VAL A 380 -23.08 15.97 -3.47
CA VAL A 380 -24.46 16.37 -3.21
C VAL A 380 -24.66 16.52 -1.71
N TYR A 381 -25.36 17.58 -1.31
CA TYR A 381 -25.90 17.74 0.04
C TYR A 381 -27.34 17.20 0.07
N ILE A 382 -27.64 16.33 1.03
CA ILE A 382 -28.89 15.56 1.10
C ILE A 382 -29.41 15.62 2.54
N THR A 383 -30.73 15.76 2.73
CA THR A 383 -31.34 15.67 4.06
C THR A 383 -31.48 14.22 4.52
N ALA A 384 -31.66 13.97 5.82
CA ALA A 384 -31.88 12.61 6.31
C ALA A 384 -33.05 11.87 5.64
N ASN A 385 -34.11 12.59 5.27
CA ASN A 385 -35.29 12.01 4.62
C ASN A 385 -35.06 11.63 3.15
N GLU A 386 -34.13 12.31 2.48
CA GLU A 386 -33.79 12.08 1.07
C GLU A 386 -32.64 11.08 0.92
N PHE A 387 -31.91 10.78 2.00
CA PHE A 387 -30.76 9.89 1.96
C PHE A 387 -31.20 8.43 1.80
N ASN A 388 -30.81 7.84 0.67
CA ASN A 388 -31.09 6.44 0.35
C ASN A 388 -29.78 5.65 0.32
N ASP A 389 -29.62 4.74 1.27
CA ASP A 389 -28.44 3.91 1.46
C ASP A 389 -28.70 2.42 1.25
N LYS A 390 -29.87 2.03 0.75
CA LYS A 390 -30.29 0.63 0.59
C LYS A 390 -29.36 -0.20 -0.30
N ASN A 391 -28.68 0.45 -1.25
CA ASN A 391 -27.79 -0.20 -2.21
C ASN A 391 -26.31 0.00 -1.88
N LEU A 392 -26.01 0.66 -0.75
CA LEU A 392 -24.65 0.96 -0.35
C LEU A 392 -24.13 -0.16 0.56
N ILE A 393 -23.01 -0.75 0.18
CA ILE A 393 -22.28 -1.70 1.02
C ILE A 393 -20.84 -1.23 1.22
N ILE A 394 -20.17 -1.71 2.27
CA ILE A 394 -18.73 -1.51 2.42
C ILE A 394 -18.04 -2.14 1.20
N CYS A 395 -17.18 -1.37 0.54
CA CYS A 395 -16.53 -1.81 -0.69
C CYS A 395 -15.59 -2.99 -0.41
N PRO A 396 -15.78 -4.16 -1.05
CA PRO A 396 -14.92 -5.33 -0.84
C PRO A 396 -13.67 -5.30 -1.74
N ARG A 397 -13.61 -4.40 -2.73
CA ARG A 397 -12.52 -4.33 -3.71
C ARG A 397 -11.29 -3.69 -3.08
N ASN A 398 -10.12 -4.18 -3.48
CA ASN A 398 -8.82 -3.59 -3.17
C ASN A 398 -8.15 -3.16 -4.48
N TRP A 399 -7.30 -2.13 -4.41
CA TRP A 399 -6.59 -1.60 -5.56
C TRP A 399 -5.08 -1.70 -5.35
N PRO A 400 -4.31 -1.94 -6.42
CA PRO A 400 -2.85 -2.01 -6.31
C PRO A 400 -2.28 -0.66 -5.90
N ARG A 401 -1.20 -0.69 -5.10
CA ARG A 401 -0.46 0.50 -4.68
C ARG A 401 0.56 0.89 -5.76
N PRO A 402 0.81 2.18 -5.99
CA PRO A 402 1.85 2.62 -6.90
C PRO A 402 3.24 2.23 -6.42
N GLU A 403 3.99 1.55 -7.28
CA GLU A 403 5.37 1.20 -7.01
C GLU A 403 6.29 2.40 -7.28
N LEU A 404 7.23 2.64 -6.38
CA LEU A 404 8.34 3.58 -6.58
C LEU A 404 9.51 2.81 -7.22
N PRO A 405 10.00 3.28 -8.39
CA PRO A 405 11.13 2.64 -9.04
C PRO A 405 12.40 2.86 -8.22
N VAL A 406 13.27 1.85 -8.21
CA VAL A 406 14.63 1.97 -7.66
C VAL A 406 15.46 2.83 -8.61
N ASP A 407 15.96 3.97 -8.13
CA ASP A 407 16.89 4.83 -8.88
C ASP A 407 18.29 4.20 -8.87
N ARG A 408 18.56 3.37 -9.88
CA ARG A 408 19.83 2.63 -9.99
C ARG A 408 21.04 3.54 -10.27
N GLU A 409 20.83 4.76 -10.79
CA GLU A 409 21.92 5.66 -11.13
C GLU A 409 22.57 6.28 -9.89
N LYS A 410 21.77 6.63 -8.87
CA LYS A 410 22.29 7.14 -7.59
C LYS A 410 23.08 6.07 -6.82
N ASN A 411 22.59 4.83 -6.79
CA ASN A 411 23.21 3.75 -6.02
C ASN A 411 24.58 3.30 -6.59
N HIS A 412 24.87 3.57 -7.87
CA HIS A 412 26.16 3.24 -8.48
C HIS A 412 27.29 4.22 -8.10
N MET A 413 26.98 5.45 -7.67
CA MET A 413 28.01 6.43 -7.32
C MET A 413 28.71 6.10 -5.99
N ILE A 414 28.01 5.46 -5.05
CA ILE A 414 28.57 5.08 -3.74
C ILE A 414 29.60 3.94 -3.87
N LYS A 415 29.46 3.06 -4.87
CA LYS A 415 30.39 1.93 -5.09
C LYS A 415 31.73 2.33 -5.75
N GLN A 416 31.92 3.59 -6.16
CA GLN A 416 33.12 4.01 -6.91
C GLN A 416 34.12 4.88 -6.12
N GLU A 417 33.86 5.23 -4.86
CA GLU A 417 34.82 6.05 -4.08
C GLU A 417 35.92 5.24 -3.35
N GLU A 418 35.91 3.90 -3.43
CA GLU A 418 37.05 3.08 -2.99
C GLU A 418 37.87 2.55 -4.17
N GLY A 419 39.06 3.13 -4.39
CA GLY A 419 40.19 2.44 -5.05
C GLY A 419 40.57 2.88 -6.47
N LEU A 420 41.38 3.94 -6.55
CA LEU A 420 42.55 4.18 -7.45
C LEU A 420 42.56 3.71 -8.92
N ASP A 421 42.71 4.72 -9.80
CA ASP A 421 43.63 4.84 -10.95
C ASP A 421 43.76 3.68 -11.96
N ARG A 422 43.26 3.91 -13.21
CA ARG A 422 44.00 3.62 -14.47
C ARG A 422 43.29 4.16 -15.74
N PRO A 423 44.04 4.41 -16.84
CA PRO A 423 43.71 5.42 -17.83
C PRO A 423 42.82 4.96 -18.99
N LYS A 424 42.00 5.89 -19.49
CA LYS A 424 41.14 5.77 -20.67
C LYS A 424 41.98 5.61 -21.95
N LYS A 425 41.75 4.53 -22.71
CA LYS A 425 42.12 4.45 -24.13
C LYS A 425 40.87 4.61 -24.99
N ALA A 426 40.88 5.67 -25.78
CA ALA A 426 39.91 5.93 -26.83
C ALA A 426 40.19 5.05 -28.05
N THR A 427 39.14 4.46 -28.64
CA THR A 427 39.20 3.93 -30.00
C THR A 427 37.93 4.32 -30.77
N LYS A 428 38.11 5.16 -31.78
CA LYS A 428 37.14 5.50 -32.83
C LYS A 428 36.98 4.31 -33.79
N GLN A 429 35.74 3.94 -34.13
CA GLN A 429 35.35 3.33 -35.41
C GLN A 429 33.91 3.79 -35.69
N GLN A 430 33.66 4.85 -36.46
CA GLN A 430 33.71 4.98 -37.92
C GLN A 430 32.67 4.12 -38.66
N LYS A 431 31.64 4.83 -39.13
CA LYS A 431 30.57 4.47 -40.06
C LYS A 431 31.01 3.53 -41.18
N ASN A 432 30.13 2.61 -41.55
CA ASN A 432 29.88 2.34 -42.97
C ASN A 432 28.40 2.06 -43.24
N LYS A 433 27.84 2.89 -44.14
CA LYS A 433 26.60 2.70 -44.88
C LYS A 433 26.91 1.78 -46.05
N GLU A 434 26.13 0.72 -46.26
CA GLU A 434 25.94 0.20 -47.61
C GLU A 434 24.45 -0.02 -47.88
N ASN A 435 23.99 0.75 -48.86
CA ASN A 435 22.73 0.60 -49.57
C ASN A 435 22.82 -0.63 -50.47
N ILE A 436 21.84 -1.52 -50.43
CA ILE A 436 21.52 -2.37 -51.59
C ILE A 436 20.02 -2.25 -51.84
N SER A 437 19.72 -1.46 -52.87
CA SER A 437 18.45 -1.52 -53.58
C SER A 437 18.39 -2.81 -54.38
N ASN A 438 17.30 -3.56 -54.28
CA ASN A 438 16.82 -4.33 -55.42
C ASN A 438 15.29 -4.35 -55.39
N LYS A 439 14.74 -3.93 -56.52
CA LYS A 439 13.32 -3.73 -56.79
C LYS A 439 13.01 -4.66 -57.96
N GLU A 440 12.28 -5.74 -57.70
CA GLU A 440 11.56 -6.45 -58.74
C GLU A 440 10.17 -6.88 -58.24
N ILE A 441 9.28 -6.94 -59.22
CA ILE A 441 7.83 -6.83 -59.15
C ILE A 441 7.23 -8.23 -59.20
N GLY A 442 6.26 -8.53 -58.32
CA GLY A 442 5.51 -9.79 -58.42
C GLY A 442 4.48 -10.03 -57.31
N SER A 443 3.20 -9.93 -57.69
CA SER A 443 1.99 -10.49 -57.04
C SER A 443 1.50 -9.93 -55.68
N LYS A 444 0.25 -9.45 -55.72
CA LYS A 444 -0.59 -8.99 -54.61
C LYS A 444 -0.97 -10.15 -53.68
N GLU A 445 -0.51 -10.09 -52.44
CA GLU A 445 -1.26 -10.52 -51.27
C GLU A 445 -1.13 -9.42 -50.22
N HIS A 446 -2.24 -8.98 -49.61
CA HIS A 446 -2.22 -7.95 -48.58
C HIS A 446 -1.47 -8.45 -47.34
N SER A 447 -0.16 -8.21 -47.28
CA SER A 447 0.63 -8.38 -46.07
C SER A 447 0.04 -7.46 -45.00
N LYS A 448 -0.64 -8.03 -43.99
CA LYS A 448 -1.07 -7.28 -42.80
C LYS A 448 0.17 -6.72 -42.11
N GLY A 449 0.51 -5.47 -42.41
CA GLY A 449 1.62 -4.76 -41.78
C GLY A 449 1.50 -4.77 -40.26
N LEU A 450 2.64 -4.68 -39.58
CA LEU A 450 2.68 -4.54 -38.12
C LEU A 450 1.81 -3.34 -37.72
N ARG A 451 0.87 -3.52 -36.79
CA ARG A 451 0.08 -2.39 -36.29
C ARG A 451 1.00 -1.40 -35.60
N THR A 452 0.67 -0.10 -35.67
CA THR A 452 1.49 0.94 -35.05
C THR A 452 1.41 0.84 -33.52
N ALA A 453 2.44 1.30 -32.81
CA ALA A 453 2.44 1.36 -31.35
C ALA A 453 1.21 2.12 -30.80
N LYS A 454 0.75 3.15 -31.52
CA LYS A 454 -0.50 3.87 -31.23
C LYS A 454 -1.72 2.97 -31.21
N ALA A 455 -1.87 2.10 -32.21
CA ALA A 455 -3.00 1.20 -32.32
C ALA A 455 -2.98 0.14 -31.20
N VAL A 456 -1.79 -0.37 -30.85
CA VAL A 456 -1.60 -1.30 -29.71
C VAL A 456 -1.97 -0.62 -28.40
N LEU A 457 -1.43 0.59 -28.14
CA LEU A 457 -1.74 1.37 -26.94
C LEU A 457 -3.23 1.68 -26.82
N SER A 458 -3.88 2.01 -27.94
CA SER A 458 -5.33 2.25 -27.96
C SER A 458 -6.13 0.99 -27.66
N ARG A 459 -5.70 -0.17 -28.14
CA ARG A 459 -6.37 -1.44 -27.85
C ARG A 459 -6.23 -1.80 -26.38
N LEU A 460 -5.00 -1.76 -25.84
CA LEU A 460 -4.75 -2.04 -24.42
C LEU A 460 -5.50 -1.09 -23.45
N LYS A 461 -5.80 0.14 -23.87
CA LYS A 461 -6.54 1.11 -23.05
C LYS A 461 -8.06 0.92 -23.06
N HIS A 462 -8.62 0.48 -24.19
CA HIS A 462 -10.07 0.55 -24.41
C HIS A 462 -10.74 -0.81 -24.60
N ASP A 463 -9.97 -1.88 -24.77
CA ASP A 463 -10.49 -3.23 -24.94
C ASP A 463 -10.68 -3.91 -23.57
N PRO A 464 -11.92 -4.28 -23.19
CA PRO A 464 -12.19 -4.88 -21.87
C PRO A 464 -11.47 -6.22 -21.65
N SER A 465 -11.12 -6.95 -22.71
CA SER A 465 -10.40 -8.22 -22.59
C SER A 465 -8.96 -8.08 -22.10
N PHE A 466 -8.41 -6.86 -22.07
CA PHE A 466 -7.06 -6.60 -21.61
C PHE A 466 -7.05 -5.72 -20.36
N ARG A 467 -6.34 -6.16 -19.33
CA ARG A 467 -6.03 -5.34 -18.16
C ARG A 467 -4.75 -4.56 -18.40
N ILE A 468 -4.84 -3.24 -18.61
CA ILE A 468 -3.69 -2.40 -18.96
C ILE A 468 -2.54 -2.45 -17.94
N ASP A 469 -2.85 -2.73 -16.66
CA ASP A 469 -1.87 -2.83 -15.58
C ASP A 469 -0.95 -4.06 -15.73
N GLU A 470 -1.35 -5.05 -16.51
CA GLU A 470 -0.52 -6.22 -16.84
C GLU A 470 0.51 -5.92 -17.93
N PHE A 471 0.61 -4.70 -18.45
CA PHE A 471 1.49 -4.40 -19.58
C PHE A 471 2.56 -3.36 -19.26
N LYS A 472 3.78 -3.64 -19.75
CA LYS A 472 4.92 -2.72 -19.78
C LYS A 472 5.24 -2.31 -21.22
N VAL A 473 5.78 -1.12 -21.37
CA VAL A 473 6.25 -0.58 -22.65
C VAL A 473 7.71 -0.18 -22.56
N GLY A 474 8.49 -0.67 -23.52
CA GLY A 474 9.89 -0.30 -23.71
C GLY A 474 10.03 0.85 -24.70
N TYR A 475 10.81 1.86 -24.35
CA TYR A 475 11.02 3.04 -25.20
C TYR A 475 12.48 3.53 -25.17
N GLU A 476 12.86 4.21 -26.24
CA GLU A 476 14.16 4.91 -26.35
C GLU A 476 14.04 6.34 -25.79
N ASP A 477 14.69 6.60 -24.66
CA ASP A 477 14.74 7.94 -24.07
C ASP A 477 15.70 8.86 -24.85
N ARG A 478 15.50 10.18 -24.75
CA ARG A 478 16.33 11.19 -25.43
C ARG A 478 17.66 11.43 -24.71
N HIS A 479 17.77 11.01 -23.45
CA HIS A 479 18.95 11.23 -22.62
C HIS A 479 19.78 9.97 -22.38
N THR A 480 19.22 8.79 -22.67
CA THR A 480 19.92 7.51 -22.49
C THR A 480 19.81 6.65 -23.75
N ASP A 481 20.92 6.05 -24.16
CA ASP A 481 20.96 5.08 -25.27
C ASP A 481 20.44 3.68 -24.85
N VAL A 482 19.86 3.56 -23.65
CA VAL A 482 19.34 2.33 -23.07
C VAL A 482 17.81 2.35 -23.15
N ILE A 483 17.21 1.21 -23.51
CA ILE A 483 15.75 1.06 -23.52
C ILE A 483 15.24 1.13 -22.09
N GLN A 484 14.38 2.12 -21.83
CA GLN A 484 13.70 2.30 -20.55
C GLN A 484 12.35 1.57 -20.58
N GLU A 485 11.94 1.05 -19.43
CA GLU A 485 10.64 0.38 -19.28
C GLU A 485 9.72 1.21 -18.38
N LYS A 486 8.44 1.29 -18.73
CA LYS A 486 7.41 1.81 -17.81
C LYS A 486 6.08 1.10 -18.00
N ALA A 487 5.20 1.17 -17.00
CA ALA A 487 3.85 0.64 -17.12
C ALA A 487 3.08 1.34 -18.25
N VAL A 488 2.32 0.56 -19.03
CA VAL A 488 1.51 1.11 -20.15
C VAL A 488 0.45 2.09 -19.63
N ALA A 489 -0.11 1.83 -18.45
CA ALA A 489 -1.04 2.73 -17.77
C ALA A 489 -0.45 4.12 -17.51
N ALA A 490 0.87 4.23 -17.30
CA ALA A 490 1.58 5.49 -17.09
C ALA A 490 2.00 6.19 -18.40
N TRP A 491 1.53 5.72 -19.56
CA TRP A 491 1.84 6.35 -20.85
C TRP A 491 0.95 7.57 -21.11
N VAL A 492 1.56 8.76 -21.00
CA VAL A 492 0.94 10.07 -21.26
C VAL A 492 0.92 10.36 -22.77
N ARG A 493 -0.23 10.82 -23.28
CA ARG A 493 -0.41 11.22 -24.68
C ARG A 493 -0.30 12.72 -24.92
N GLU A 494 -0.45 13.51 -23.86
CA GLU A 494 -0.49 14.97 -23.95
C GLU A 494 0.92 15.53 -24.14
N THR A 495 1.13 16.25 -25.24
CA THR A 495 2.44 16.77 -25.67
C THR A 495 3.01 17.86 -24.78
N THR A 496 2.19 18.44 -23.89
CA THR A 496 2.56 19.52 -22.97
C THR A 496 3.00 19.01 -21.60
N ASP A 497 2.91 17.70 -21.35
CA ASP A 497 3.36 17.08 -20.11
C ASP A 497 4.89 16.88 -20.12
N ASP A 498 5.57 17.20 -19.01
CA ASP A 498 7.02 17.04 -18.87
C ASP A 498 7.49 15.58 -18.99
N LEU A 499 6.59 14.61 -18.73
CA LEU A 499 6.81 13.16 -18.86
C LEU A 499 6.39 12.61 -20.24
N PHE A 500 6.06 13.49 -21.20
CA PHE A 500 5.64 13.09 -22.54
C PHE A 500 6.78 12.46 -23.33
N ILE A 501 6.53 11.23 -23.81
CA ILE A 501 7.44 10.52 -24.72
C ILE A 501 6.69 10.26 -26.03
N PRO A 502 7.20 10.76 -27.17
CA PRO A 502 6.59 10.51 -28.47
C PRO A 502 6.42 9.00 -28.77
N GLU A 503 5.24 8.63 -29.27
CA GLU A 503 4.88 7.22 -29.55
C GLU A 503 5.83 6.53 -30.55
N HIS A 504 6.54 7.29 -31.39
CA HIS A 504 7.50 6.72 -32.35
C HIS A 504 8.78 6.17 -31.69
N ARG A 505 8.98 6.43 -30.39
CA ARG A 505 10.10 5.92 -29.59
C ARG A 505 9.78 4.60 -28.89
N ILE A 506 8.53 4.13 -29.00
CA ILE A 506 8.14 2.83 -28.47
C ILE A 506 8.78 1.73 -29.33
N VAL A 507 9.47 0.80 -28.66
CA VAL A 507 10.16 -0.33 -29.27
C VAL A 507 9.32 -1.59 -29.16
N TRP A 508 8.78 -1.89 -27.98
CA TRP A 508 8.03 -3.12 -27.71
C TRP A 508 6.98 -2.94 -26.59
N PHE A 509 6.03 -3.88 -26.50
CA PHE A 509 5.12 -4.09 -25.37
C PHE A 509 5.30 -5.51 -24.80
N LYS A 510 5.35 -5.63 -23.48
CA LYS A 510 5.38 -6.90 -22.75
C LYS A 510 4.12 -7.05 -21.90
N ARG A 511 3.61 -8.27 -21.77
CA ARG A 511 2.62 -8.65 -20.75
C ARG A 511 3.34 -9.29 -19.58
N CYS A 512 3.11 -8.78 -18.38
CA CYS A 512 3.59 -9.29 -17.11
C CYS A 512 2.60 -10.32 -16.59
N LEU A 513 3.00 -11.59 -16.56
CA LEU A 513 2.21 -12.66 -15.98
C LEU A 513 2.50 -12.80 -14.47
N ALA A 514 1.55 -13.35 -13.72
CA ALA A 514 1.64 -13.46 -12.26
C ALA A 514 2.75 -14.40 -11.76
N ASP A 515 3.29 -15.25 -12.64
CA ASP A 515 4.42 -16.15 -12.42
C ASP A 515 5.79 -15.48 -12.61
N GLY A 516 5.82 -14.21 -13.05
CA GLY A 516 7.04 -13.42 -13.21
C GLY A 516 7.71 -13.52 -14.58
N GLU A 517 7.13 -14.26 -15.54
CA GLU A 517 7.62 -14.26 -16.92
C GLU A 517 6.98 -13.12 -17.73
N ASP A 518 7.81 -12.20 -18.20
CA ASP A 518 7.38 -11.12 -19.10
C ASP A 518 7.37 -11.61 -20.56
N VAL A 519 6.18 -11.68 -21.16
CA VAL A 519 6.03 -12.12 -22.56
C VAL A 519 5.95 -10.92 -23.48
N VAL A 520 6.86 -10.82 -24.46
CA VAL A 520 6.77 -9.80 -25.51
C VAL A 520 5.54 -10.07 -26.39
N VAL A 521 4.59 -9.14 -26.37
CA VAL A 521 3.32 -9.23 -27.09
C VAL A 521 3.29 -8.37 -28.35
N TRP A 522 4.17 -7.37 -28.43
CA TRP A 522 4.36 -6.58 -29.65
C TRP A 522 5.79 -6.05 -29.69
N ASP A 523 6.45 -6.11 -30.84
CA ASP A 523 7.82 -5.62 -31.02
C ASP A 523 8.00 -5.05 -32.42
N ARG A 524 8.51 -3.82 -32.49
CA ARG A 524 8.75 -3.08 -33.74
C ARG A 524 9.89 -3.67 -34.56
N ALA A 525 10.99 -4.04 -33.92
CA ALA A 525 12.19 -4.56 -34.58
C ALA A 525 12.00 -6.02 -35.01
N LEU A 526 11.43 -6.84 -34.13
CA LEU A 526 11.16 -8.26 -34.36
C LEU A 526 9.85 -8.50 -35.13
N ARG A 527 9.07 -7.45 -35.41
CA ARG A 527 7.78 -7.49 -36.12
C ARG A 527 6.77 -8.47 -35.49
N ILE A 528 6.78 -8.56 -34.17
CA ILE A 528 5.86 -9.38 -33.37
C ILE A 528 4.58 -8.58 -33.12
N ASP A 529 3.41 -9.21 -33.28
CA ASP A 529 2.10 -8.62 -32.94
C ASP A 529 1.15 -9.73 -32.52
N LYS A 530 1.22 -10.13 -31.25
CA LYS A 530 0.34 -11.13 -30.65
C LYS A 530 -1.01 -10.54 -30.21
N ILE A 531 -1.05 -9.23 -29.93
CA ILE A 531 -2.26 -8.51 -29.53
C ILE A 531 -3.35 -8.62 -30.58
N PHE A 532 -3.02 -8.47 -31.88
CA PHE A 532 -4.01 -8.48 -32.95
C PHE A 532 -4.03 -9.76 -33.80
N ARG A 533 -2.98 -10.58 -33.75
CA ARG A 533 -2.88 -11.78 -34.63
C ARG A 533 -3.28 -13.07 -33.95
N GLU A 534 -3.12 -13.19 -32.64
CA GLU A 534 -3.34 -14.46 -31.95
C GLU A 534 -4.56 -14.48 -31.05
N GLY A 535 -5.19 -13.33 -30.75
CA GLY A 535 -6.30 -13.29 -29.80
C GLY A 535 -5.86 -13.91 -28.49
N LEU A 536 -5.03 -13.18 -27.74
CA LEU A 536 -4.60 -13.54 -26.39
C LEU A 536 -5.83 -13.55 -25.47
N ASN A 537 -6.66 -14.60 -25.56
CA ASN A 537 -7.70 -14.94 -24.61
C ASN A 537 -7.10 -15.68 -23.42
#